data_AF-A0A4V1XJU3-F1
#
_entry.id   AF-A0A4V1XJU3-F1
#
_cell.length_a   1.000
_cell.length_b   1.000
_cell.length_c   1.000
_cell.angle_alpha   90.00
_cell.angle_beta   90.00
_cell.angle_gamma   90.00
#
_symmetry.space_group_name_H-M   'P 1'
#
loop_
_entity.id
_entity.type
_entity.pdbx_description
1 polymer ?
#
loop_
_entity_poly.entity_id
_entity_poly.type
_entity_poly.pdbx_seq_one_letter_code
_entity_poly.pdbx_strand_id
1 'polypeptide(L)'
;MASLMLLRGLRISLAPRPPLLLATRANNAAAMFHTATPLKRPGDYKKIKTRELKKRRPAREAKLREREREKFLHDWKVPNISPDSPEGQAMVEAHLEKWAAKREKDFLRRVEQKALRLEAEALEKERRKRDKEGPMEDNFLLKKAEEEVAKLEWEAMEEVMHQSER
;
A
#
# COMPACT_ATOMS: atom_id res chain seq x y z
N MET A 1 -52.12 -33.36 -50.05
CA MET A 1 -51.09 -32.66 -50.85
C MET A 1 -50.63 -31.42 -50.08
N ALA A 2 -49.31 -31.22 -50.00
CA ALA A 2 -48.48 -30.05 -49.62
C ALA A 2 -49.09 -28.96 -48.70
N SER A 3 -48.59 -28.74 -47.47
CA SER A 3 -47.33 -28.06 -47.06
C SER A 3 -47.36 -26.52 -47.21
N LEU A 4 -46.60 -25.82 -46.33
CA LEU A 4 -46.32 -24.37 -46.24
C LEU A 4 -47.22 -23.62 -45.21
N MET A 5 -46.75 -22.85 -44.23
CA MET A 5 -45.42 -22.39 -43.84
C MET A 5 -45.47 -21.80 -42.40
N LEU A 6 -44.51 -22.24 -41.58
CA LEU A 6 -43.58 -21.43 -40.78
C LEU A 6 -44.09 -20.30 -39.85
N LEU A 7 -44.13 -20.66 -38.56
CA LEU A 7 -43.45 -20.01 -37.42
C LEU A 7 -42.88 -18.60 -37.66
N ARG A 8 -43.50 -17.59 -37.04
CA ARG A 8 -42.91 -16.27 -36.83
C ARG A 8 -42.83 -15.93 -35.34
N GLY A 9 -41.60 -15.88 -34.84
CA GLY A 9 -41.18 -14.71 -34.07
C GLY A 9 -41.04 -14.81 -32.55
N LEU A 10 -40.52 -15.90 -32.00
CA LEU A 10 -39.88 -15.83 -30.68
C LEU A 10 -38.57 -15.04 -30.84
N ARG A 11 -38.60 -13.74 -30.56
CA ARG A 11 -37.38 -12.90 -30.49
C ARG A 11 -36.58 -13.32 -29.26
N ILE A 12 -35.78 -14.36 -29.40
CA ILE A 12 -34.69 -14.67 -28.47
C ILE A 12 -33.68 -13.54 -28.64
N SER A 13 -33.63 -12.64 -27.66
CA SER A 13 -32.60 -11.63 -27.55
C SER A 13 -31.23 -12.32 -27.50
N LEU A 14 -30.51 -12.23 -28.60
CA LEU A 14 -29.14 -12.66 -28.80
C LEU A 14 -28.21 -11.74 -28.00
N ALA A 15 -28.16 -11.90 -26.67
CA ALA A 15 -27.05 -11.42 -25.88
C ALA A 15 -25.95 -12.50 -25.92
N PRO A 16 -24.71 -12.19 -26.31
CA PRO A 16 -23.63 -13.15 -26.21
C PRO A 16 -23.40 -13.41 -24.72
N ARG A 17 -23.79 -14.60 -24.25
CA ARG A 17 -23.38 -15.13 -22.95
C ARG A 17 -21.85 -15.13 -22.94
N PRO A 18 -21.17 -14.55 -21.94
CA PRO A 18 -19.74 -14.75 -21.81
C PRO A 18 -19.47 -16.25 -21.66
N PRO A 19 -18.43 -16.80 -22.30
CA PRO A 19 -18.08 -18.20 -22.10
C PRO A 19 -17.81 -18.41 -20.62
N LEU A 20 -18.62 -19.27 -20.00
CA LEU A 20 -18.29 -19.86 -18.71
C LEU A 20 -16.99 -20.63 -18.92
N LEU A 21 -15.88 -20.02 -18.52
CA LEU A 21 -14.59 -20.69 -18.44
C LEU A 21 -14.72 -21.80 -17.41
N LEU A 22 -15.03 -22.99 -17.91
CA LEU A 22 -14.92 -24.25 -17.21
C LEU A 22 -13.44 -24.42 -16.87
N ALA A 23 -13.04 -23.95 -15.69
CA ALA A 23 -11.73 -24.21 -15.13
C ALA A 23 -11.67 -25.70 -14.80
N THR A 24 -11.20 -26.49 -15.75
CA THR A 24 -10.80 -27.87 -15.50
C THR A 24 -9.68 -27.84 -14.46
N ARG A 25 -9.98 -28.49 -13.34
CA ARG A 25 -9.11 -28.72 -12.19
C ARG A 25 -7.90 -29.52 -12.65
N ALA A 26 -6.84 -28.84 -13.07
CA ALA A 26 -5.51 -29.42 -13.19
C ALA A 26 -4.86 -29.35 -11.80
N ASN A 27 -4.47 -30.52 -11.30
CA ASN A 27 -3.72 -30.72 -10.07
C ASN A 27 -2.39 -29.95 -10.15
N ASN A 28 -2.40 -28.69 -9.72
CA ASN A 28 -1.18 -27.99 -9.37
C ASN A 28 -1.00 -28.20 -7.88
N ALA A 29 -0.01 -29.03 -7.54
CA ALA A 29 0.64 -29.01 -6.24
C ALA A 29 0.97 -27.56 -5.91
N ALA A 30 0.12 -26.93 -5.10
CA ALA A 30 0.31 -25.58 -4.65
C ALA A 30 1.46 -25.65 -3.65
N ALA A 31 2.67 -25.39 -4.15
CA ALA A 31 3.78 -24.99 -3.32
C ALA A 31 3.29 -23.81 -2.47
N MET A 32 2.99 -24.08 -1.20
CA MET A 32 2.66 -23.07 -0.20
C MET A 32 3.93 -22.27 0.08
N PHE A 33 4.27 -21.37 -0.83
CA PHE A 33 5.19 -20.29 -0.52
C PHE A 33 4.44 -19.29 0.34
N HIS A 34 4.47 -19.51 1.66
CA HIS A 34 4.25 -18.48 2.66
C HIS A 34 5.42 -17.48 2.60
N THR A 35 5.50 -16.68 1.54
CA THR A 35 6.36 -15.51 1.54
C THR A 35 5.61 -14.38 2.23
N ALA A 36 5.82 -14.32 3.54
CA ALA A 36 5.44 -13.23 4.41
C ALA A 36 6.17 -11.93 4.00
N THR A 37 5.70 -11.27 2.95
CA THR A 37 5.78 -9.80 2.78
C THR A 37 4.96 -9.40 1.56
N PRO A 38 3.81 -8.71 1.70
CA PRO A 38 3.39 -7.83 0.64
C PRO A 38 4.31 -6.61 0.71
N LEU A 39 5.58 -6.76 0.29
CA LEU A 39 6.43 -5.62 -0.06
C LEU A 39 5.74 -4.96 -1.24
N LYS A 40 4.84 -4.01 -0.95
CA LYS A 40 4.05 -3.36 -1.99
C LYS A 40 4.99 -2.73 -3.00
N ARG A 41 4.70 -3.02 -4.28
CA ARG A 41 5.40 -2.45 -5.42
C ARG A 41 5.33 -0.92 -5.37
N PRO A 42 6.37 -0.18 -5.82
CA PRO A 42 6.45 1.29 -5.80
C PRO A 42 5.26 2.07 -6.41
N GLY A 43 4.31 1.40 -7.08
CA GLY A 43 3.11 2.00 -7.66
C GLY A 43 2.07 2.52 -6.65
N ASP A 44 1.97 1.97 -5.43
CA ASP A 44 0.94 2.40 -4.47
C ASP A 44 1.28 3.73 -3.78
N TYR A 45 2.56 4.01 -3.56
CA TYR A 45 3.02 5.33 -3.10
C TYR A 45 2.69 6.43 -4.12
N LYS A 46 2.86 6.15 -5.41
CA LYS A 46 2.54 7.09 -6.51
C LYS A 46 1.04 7.45 -6.51
N LYS A 47 0.15 6.50 -6.20
CA LYS A 47 -1.30 6.75 -6.09
C LYS A 47 -1.65 7.62 -4.87
N ILE A 48 -1.00 7.41 -3.73
CA ILE A 48 -1.23 8.23 -2.53
C ILE A 48 -0.69 9.64 -2.74
N LYS A 49 0.52 9.77 -3.30
CA LYS A 49 1.12 11.05 -3.68
C LYS A 49 0.23 11.85 -4.63
N THR A 50 -0.29 11.24 -5.70
CA THR A 50 -1.18 11.93 -6.64
C THR A 50 -2.51 12.35 -5.99
N ARG A 51 -3.10 11.54 -5.12
CA ARG A 51 -4.31 11.92 -4.37
C ARG A 51 -4.06 13.07 -3.40
N GLU A 52 -2.94 13.08 -2.70
CA GLU A 52 -2.58 14.18 -1.80
C GLU A 52 -2.17 15.44 -2.56
N LEU A 53 -1.49 15.31 -3.70
CA LEU A 53 -1.18 16.45 -4.59
C LEU A 53 -2.45 17.10 -5.14
N LYS A 54 -3.49 16.32 -5.50
CA LYS A 54 -4.79 16.88 -5.90
C LYS A 54 -5.46 17.72 -4.80
N LYS A 55 -5.13 17.49 -3.53
CA LYS A 55 -5.64 18.31 -2.41
C LYS A 55 -4.88 19.61 -2.24
N ARG A 56 -3.66 19.73 -2.78
CA ARG A 56 -2.93 21.00 -2.84
C ARG A 56 -3.58 21.87 -3.90
N ARG A 57 -4.33 22.85 -3.43
CA ARG A 57 -4.89 23.88 -4.31
C ARG A 57 -3.80 24.91 -4.61
N PRO A 58 -3.48 25.20 -5.88
CA PRO A 58 -2.45 26.17 -6.24
C PRO A 58 -2.73 27.55 -5.64
N ALA A 59 -4.01 27.96 -5.60
CA ALA A 59 -4.44 29.20 -4.96
C ALA A 59 -4.10 29.27 -3.45
N ARG A 60 -4.10 28.13 -2.74
CA ARG A 60 -3.71 28.09 -1.32
C ARG A 60 -2.20 28.22 -1.14
N GLU A 61 -1.42 27.59 -2.03
CA GLU A 61 0.05 27.70 -2.00
C GLU A 61 0.50 29.13 -2.33
N ALA A 62 -0.16 29.80 -3.28
CA ALA A 62 0.08 31.23 -3.58
C ALA A 62 -0.17 32.12 -2.36
N LYS A 63 -1.33 31.99 -1.69
CA LYS A 63 -1.63 32.73 -0.46
C LYS A 63 -0.61 32.48 0.66
N LEU A 64 -0.15 31.24 0.78
CA LEU A 64 0.86 30.91 1.77
C LEU A 64 2.22 31.54 1.41
N ARG A 65 2.55 31.61 0.13
CA ARG A 65 3.79 32.23 -0.37
C ARG A 65 3.78 33.73 -0.13
N GLU A 66 2.65 34.38 -0.36
CA GLU A 66 2.43 35.81 -0.04
C GLU A 66 2.60 36.07 1.46
N ARG A 67 1.96 35.26 2.32
CA ARG A 67 2.13 35.38 3.77
C ARG A 67 3.58 35.21 4.23
N GLU A 68 4.32 34.29 3.62
CA GLU A 68 5.73 34.11 3.93
C GLU A 68 6.56 35.30 3.46
N ARG A 69 6.24 35.87 2.28
CA ARG A 69 6.87 37.09 1.79
C ARG A 69 6.64 38.24 2.76
N GLU A 70 5.39 38.48 3.16
CA GLU A 70 5.04 39.53 4.13
C GLU A 70 5.78 39.33 5.46
N LYS A 71 5.84 38.09 5.96
CA LYS A 71 6.57 37.78 7.18
C LYS A 71 8.07 38.05 7.04
N PHE A 72 8.67 37.65 5.92
CA PHE A 72 10.09 37.88 5.66
C PHE A 72 10.42 39.37 5.49
N LEU A 73 9.52 40.14 4.87
CA LEU A 73 9.63 41.59 4.77
C LEU A 73 9.45 42.28 6.14
N HIS A 74 8.57 41.77 6.99
CA HIS A 74 8.41 42.27 8.36
C HIS A 74 9.68 42.05 9.19
N ASP A 75 10.31 40.89 9.04
CA ASP A 75 11.57 40.54 9.72
C ASP A 75 12.82 41.03 8.96
N TRP A 76 12.68 41.95 7.99
CA TRP A 76 13.78 42.41 7.16
C TRP A 76 14.84 43.15 7.98
N LYS A 77 16.06 42.59 8.01
CA LYS A 77 17.19 43.11 8.79
C LYS A 77 18.45 43.30 7.95
N VAL A 78 18.31 43.42 6.63
CA VAL A 78 19.48 43.59 5.74
C VAL A 78 19.85 45.08 5.70
N PRO A 79 21.00 45.48 6.29
CA PRO A 79 21.42 46.87 6.25
C PRO A 79 21.79 47.27 4.82
N ASN A 80 21.52 48.53 4.46
CA ASN A 80 21.84 49.15 3.16
C ASN A 80 21.17 48.54 1.91
N ILE A 81 20.32 47.53 2.07
CA ILE A 81 19.56 46.93 0.96
C ILE A 81 18.08 47.12 1.23
N SER A 82 17.44 47.94 0.41
CA SER A 82 15.98 48.08 0.42
C SER A 82 15.34 46.81 -0.14
N PRO A 83 14.24 46.30 0.43
CA PRO A 83 13.51 45.15 -0.11
C PRO A 83 12.96 45.39 -1.53
N ASP A 84 12.78 46.65 -1.93
CA ASP A 84 12.31 47.03 -3.27
C ASP A 84 13.45 47.17 -4.29
N SER A 85 14.71 47.12 -3.85
CA SER A 85 15.85 47.13 -4.76
C SER A 85 15.95 45.80 -5.53
N PRO A 86 16.59 45.76 -6.71
CA PRO A 86 16.77 44.50 -7.45
C PRO A 86 17.51 43.44 -6.62
N GLU A 87 18.47 43.85 -5.79
CA GLU A 87 19.16 42.96 -4.85
C GLU A 87 18.24 42.46 -3.74
N GLY A 88 17.39 43.34 -3.19
CA GLY A 88 16.41 42.98 -2.17
C GLY A 88 15.37 41.99 -2.69
N GLN A 89 14.85 42.21 -3.90
CA GLN A 89 13.92 41.31 -4.57
C GLN A 89 14.52 39.92 -4.80
N ALA A 90 15.77 39.85 -5.26
CA ALA A 90 16.48 38.58 -5.45
C ALA A 90 16.62 37.80 -4.12
N MET A 91 16.88 38.48 -3.00
CA MET A 91 16.93 37.84 -1.68
C MET A 91 15.57 37.31 -1.23
N VAL A 92 14.50 38.08 -1.46
CA VAL A 92 13.13 37.66 -1.16
C VAL A 92 12.76 36.43 -1.99
N GLU A 93 13.05 36.44 -3.28
CA GLU A 93 12.77 35.29 -4.16
C GLU A 93 13.55 34.05 -3.73
N ALA A 94 14.85 34.18 -3.46
CA ALA A 94 15.69 33.08 -2.99
C ALA A 94 15.19 32.50 -1.65
N HIS A 95 14.70 33.34 -0.73
CA HIS A 95 14.07 32.89 0.51
C HIS A 95 12.79 32.11 0.24
N LEU A 96 11.91 32.63 -0.62
CA LEU A 96 10.66 31.98 -0.99
C LEU A 96 10.88 30.64 -1.70
N GLU A 97 11.92 30.51 -2.53
CA GLU A 97 12.31 29.25 -3.15
C GLU A 97 12.79 28.22 -2.14
N LYS A 98 13.71 28.61 -1.23
CA LYS A 98 14.17 27.73 -0.14
C LYS A 98 13.02 27.27 0.74
N TRP A 99 12.11 28.18 1.07
CA TRP A 99 10.92 27.87 1.85
C TRP A 99 9.97 26.92 1.10
N ALA A 100 9.75 27.15 -0.20
CA ALA A 100 8.91 26.29 -1.03
C ALA A 100 9.49 24.87 -1.13
N ALA A 101 10.81 24.75 -1.32
CA ALA A 101 11.52 23.47 -1.33
C ALA A 101 11.38 22.73 0.01
N LYS A 102 11.55 23.44 1.14
CA LYS A 102 11.36 22.86 2.48
C LYS A 102 9.94 22.35 2.67
N ARG A 103 8.94 23.13 2.26
CA ARG A 103 7.53 22.73 2.33
C ARG A 103 7.25 21.51 1.44
N GLU A 104 7.79 21.46 0.24
CA GLU A 104 7.63 20.29 -0.65
C GLU A 104 8.18 19.03 0.01
N LYS A 105 9.38 19.11 0.60
CA LYS A 105 9.99 18.01 1.34
C LYS A 105 9.12 17.57 2.52
N ASP A 106 8.61 18.51 3.30
CA ASP A 106 7.70 18.22 4.42
C ASP A 106 6.39 17.59 3.98
N PHE A 107 5.85 18.04 2.85
CA PHE A 107 4.66 17.45 2.24
C PHE A 107 4.91 15.99 1.85
N LEU A 108 6.00 15.71 1.14
CA LEU A 108 6.36 14.34 0.74
C LEU A 108 6.55 13.43 1.95
N ARG A 109 7.22 13.90 3.01
CA ARG A 109 7.37 13.15 4.26
C ARG A 109 6.02 12.81 4.90
N ARG A 110 5.06 13.74 4.92
CA ARG A 110 3.71 13.48 5.46
C ARG A 110 2.93 12.49 4.60
N VAL A 111 3.08 12.56 3.29
CA VAL A 111 2.46 11.61 2.35
C VAL A 111 3.01 10.20 2.58
N GLU A 112 4.32 10.06 2.76
CA GLU A 112 5.00 8.81 3.07
C GLU A 112 4.55 8.21 4.40
N GLN A 113 4.55 9.01 5.47
CA GLN A 113 4.03 8.56 6.77
C GLN A 113 2.57 8.12 6.69
N LYS A 114 1.75 8.82 5.90
CA LYS A 114 0.35 8.44 5.69
C LYS A 114 0.23 7.13 4.91
N ALA A 115 1.09 6.90 3.93
CA ALA A 115 1.14 5.64 3.20
C ALA A 115 1.48 4.47 4.13
N LEU A 116 2.50 4.63 4.98
CA LEU A 116 2.90 3.63 5.97
C LEU A 116 1.77 3.32 6.97
N ARG A 117 1.02 4.33 7.44
CA ARG A 117 -0.12 4.12 8.33
C ARG A 117 -1.25 3.33 7.67
N LEU A 118 -1.58 3.66 6.43
CA LEU A 118 -2.61 2.94 5.67
C LEU A 118 -2.21 1.48 5.42
N GLU A 119 -0.91 1.23 5.22
CA GLU A 119 -0.36 -0.11 5.08
C GLU A 119 -0.42 -0.90 6.38
N ALA A 120 -0.02 -0.30 7.50
CA ALA A 120 -0.13 -0.93 8.81
C ALA A 120 -1.59 -1.29 9.14
N GLU A 121 -2.54 -0.39 8.87
CA GLU A 121 -3.97 -0.64 9.08
C GLU A 121 -4.50 -1.75 8.16
N ALA A 122 -4.02 -1.84 6.91
CA ALA A 122 -4.39 -2.90 5.99
C ALA A 122 -3.87 -4.28 6.46
N LEU A 123 -2.62 -4.35 6.89
CA LEU A 123 -2.03 -5.56 7.47
C LEU A 123 -2.75 -5.98 8.75
N GLU A 124 -3.10 -5.03 9.61
CA GLU A 124 -3.87 -5.32 10.82
C GLU A 124 -5.27 -5.86 10.49
N LYS A 125 -5.94 -5.31 9.47
CA LYS A 125 -7.21 -5.83 8.96
C LYS A 125 -7.08 -7.26 8.43
N GLU A 126 -6.00 -7.57 7.72
CA GLU A 126 -5.73 -8.94 7.27
C GLU A 126 -5.43 -9.90 8.42
N ARG A 127 -4.69 -9.46 9.44
CA ARG A 127 -4.49 -10.25 10.67
C ARG A 127 -5.82 -10.52 11.36
N ARG A 128 -6.65 -9.50 11.58
CA ARG A 128 -7.99 -9.66 12.17
C ARG A 128 -8.91 -10.57 11.35
N LYS A 129 -8.76 -10.63 10.03
CA LYS A 129 -9.51 -11.58 9.18
C LYS A 129 -9.02 -13.02 9.42
N ARG A 130 -7.71 -13.25 9.41
CA ARG A 130 -7.11 -14.55 9.73
C ARG A 130 -7.48 -15.02 11.13
N ASP A 131 -7.43 -14.13 12.12
CA ASP A 131 -7.78 -14.45 13.51
C ASP A 131 -9.28 -14.79 13.65
N LYS A 132 -10.15 -14.20 12.82
CA LYS A 132 -11.58 -14.54 12.75
C LYS A 132 -11.87 -15.84 12.02
N GLU A 133 -11.02 -16.24 11.07
CA GLU A 133 -11.16 -17.51 10.34
C GLU A 133 -10.81 -18.73 11.22
N GLY A 134 -10.28 -18.50 12.45
CA GLY A 134 -9.96 -19.56 13.40
C GLY A 134 -8.80 -20.44 12.91
N PRO A 135 -8.24 -21.31 13.78
CA PRO A 135 -7.29 -22.31 13.33
C PRO A 135 -8.02 -23.29 12.40
N MET A 136 -7.76 -23.19 11.10
CA MET A 136 -8.15 -24.20 10.11
C MET A 136 -7.59 -25.57 10.54
N GLU A 137 -8.33 -26.67 10.39
CA GLU A 137 -7.93 -28.01 10.88
C GLU A 137 -6.52 -28.43 10.44
N ASP A 138 -6.11 -28.05 9.23
CA ASP A 138 -4.75 -28.27 8.73
C ASP A 138 -3.66 -27.62 9.60
N ASN A 139 -3.91 -26.43 10.17
CA ASN A 139 -2.98 -25.77 11.08
C ASN A 139 -2.88 -26.49 12.43
N PHE A 140 -3.96 -27.16 12.86
CA PHE A 140 -3.98 -27.92 14.10
C PHE A 140 -3.19 -29.23 13.96
N LEU A 141 -3.33 -29.90 12.81
CA LEU A 141 -2.56 -31.10 12.47
C LEU A 141 -1.07 -30.79 12.31
N LEU A 142 -0.72 -29.67 11.66
CA LEU A 142 0.68 -29.25 11.54
C LEU A 142 1.32 -28.97 12.91
N LYS A 143 0.63 -28.20 13.75
CA LYS A 143 1.12 -27.88 15.09
C LYS A 143 1.30 -29.14 15.95
N LYS A 144 0.39 -30.11 15.85
CA LYS A 144 0.49 -31.38 16.54
C LYS A 144 1.68 -32.21 16.04
N ALA A 145 1.92 -32.24 14.73
CA ALA A 145 3.08 -32.92 14.15
C ALA A 145 4.40 -32.27 14.58
N GLU A 146 4.48 -30.94 14.62
CA GLU A 146 5.66 -30.21 15.12
C GLU A 146 5.92 -30.48 16.60
N GLU A 147 4.88 -30.51 17.44
CA GLU A 147 5.00 -30.85 18.86
C GLU A 147 5.41 -32.30 19.10
N GLU A 148 4.95 -33.24 18.26
CA GLU A 148 5.35 -34.65 18.33
C GLU A 148 6.81 -34.85 17.87
N VAL A 149 7.25 -34.16 16.81
CA VAL A 149 8.67 -34.18 16.38
C VAL A 149 9.57 -33.60 17.45
N ALA A 150 9.20 -32.47 18.06
CA ALA A 150 9.99 -31.85 19.13
C ALA A 150 10.11 -32.75 20.38
N LYS A 151 9.06 -33.53 20.70
CA LYS A 151 9.12 -34.53 21.78
C LYS A 151 10.06 -35.68 21.45
N LEU A 152 9.97 -36.21 20.24
CA LEU A 152 10.85 -37.30 19.79
C LEU A 152 12.32 -36.87 19.75
N GLU A 153 12.61 -35.62 19.36
CA GLU A 153 13.96 -35.06 19.40
C GLU A 153 14.49 -34.95 20.84
N TRP A 154 13.64 -34.55 21.79
CA TRP A 154 14.00 -34.52 23.21
C TRP A 154 14.24 -35.90 23.79
N GLU A 155 13.36 -36.86 23.50
CA GLU A 155 13.50 -38.26 23.94
C GLU A 155 14.76 -38.90 23.37
N ALA A 156 15.06 -38.67 22.08
CA ALA A 156 16.30 -39.15 21.45
C ALA A 156 17.54 -38.49 22.07
N MET A 157 17.49 -37.21 22.42
CA MET A 157 18.59 -36.52 23.09
C MET A 157 18.81 -37.06 24.51
N GLU A 158 17.74 -37.34 25.25
CA GLU A 158 17.78 -37.93 26.59
C GLU A 158 18.34 -39.36 26.56
N GLU A 159 17.98 -40.16 25.56
CA GLU A 159 18.50 -41.51 25.36
C GLU A 159 20.01 -41.51 25.02
N VAL A 160 20.47 -40.54 24.23
CA VAL A 160 21.90 -40.33 23.94
C VAL A 160 22.68 -39.93 25.20
N MET A 161 22.11 -39.09 26.06
CA MET A 161 22.75 -38.73 27.34
C MET A 161 22.84 -39.94 28.27
N HIS A 162 21.78 -40.74 28.40
CA HIS A 162 21.80 -41.94 29.23
C HIS A 162 22.73 -43.06 28.72
N GLN A 163 23.01 -43.12 27.42
CA GLN A 163 24.03 -44.02 26.87
C GLN A 163 25.47 -43.54 27.14
N SER A 164 25.67 -42.23 27.32
CA SER A 164 26.99 -41.65 27.64
C SER A 164 27.39 -41.79 29.11
N GLU A 165 26.44 -42.14 29.99
CA GLU A 165 26.64 -42.35 31.43
C GLU A 165 26.89 -43.83 31.83
N ARG A 166 26.90 -44.76 30.85
CA ARG A 166 27.29 -46.17 31.04
C ARG A 166 28.70 -46.45 30.56
#